data_AF-A0A6B3F246-F1
#
_entry.id   AF-A0A6B3F246-F1
#
_cell.length_a   1.000
_cell.length_b   1.000
_cell.length_c   1.000
_cell.angle_alpha   90.00
_cell.angle_beta   90.00
_cell.angle_gamma   90.00
#
_symmetry.space_group_name_H-M   'P 1'
#
loop_
_entity.id
_entity.type
_entity.pdbx_description
1 polymer ?
#
loop_
_entity_poly.entity_id
_entity_poly.type
_entity_poly.pdbx_seq_one_letter_code
_entity_poly.pdbx_strand_id
1 'polypeptide(L)'
;LWHVWHEGAVLLVGDGPGEQPLPGLAAGGGAEVTVRSKDKGVRLVSFRAAVVELAAGSPAWDEAVAELKGKRLNAPDAETVPERWARECRVLRLVPSYEAGTLPVPDSSLAAPPPPSPASTRVTRPAPLPKLLLGRGRKKK
;
A
#
# COMPACT_ATOMS: atom_id res chain seq x y z
N LEU A 1 -2.02 2.62 0.28
CA LEU A 1 -1.55 1.30 -0.19
C LEU A 1 -1.31 1.39 -1.69
N TRP A 2 -0.25 0.75 -2.19
CA TRP A 2 -0.08 0.56 -3.63
C TRP A 2 -1.19 -0.39 -4.12
N HIS A 3 -1.78 -0.05 -5.26
CA HIS A 3 -2.99 -0.71 -5.74
C HIS A 3 -3.12 -0.57 -7.26
N VAL A 4 -3.97 -1.42 -7.83
CA VAL A 4 -4.46 -1.30 -9.20
C VAL A 4 -5.98 -1.26 -9.17
N TRP A 5 -6.60 -0.40 -9.98
CA TRP A 5 -8.04 -0.47 -10.24
C TRP A 5 -8.27 -1.34 -11.47
N HIS A 6 -9.07 -2.39 -11.32
CA HIS A 6 -9.36 -3.34 -12.40
C HIS A 6 -10.77 -3.90 -12.24
N GLU A 7 -11.54 -3.94 -13.33
CA GLU A 7 -12.90 -4.50 -13.37
C GLU A 7 -13.77 -4.10 -12.17
N GLY A 8 -13.84 -2.80 -11.89
CA GLY A 8 -14.67 -2.23 -10.83
C GLY A 8 -14.17 -2.44 -9.40
N ALA A 9 -12.97 -2.99 -9.19
CA ALA A 9 -12.45 -3.27 -7.86
C ALA A 9 -11.02 -2.74 -7.67
N VAL A 10 -10.62 -2.59 -6.40
CA VAL A 10 -9.24 -2.30 -6.04
C VAL A 10 -8.51 -3.62 -5.80
N LEU A 11 -7.44 -3.86 -6.55
CA LEU A 11 -6.53 -4.97 -6.38
C LEU A 11 -5.33 -4.55 -5.53
N LEU A 12 -4.96 -5.38 -4.58
CA LEU A 12 -3.85 -5.20 -3.67
C LEU A 12 -2.97 -6.45 -3.63
N VAL A 13 -1.69 -6.25 -3.40
CA VAL A 13 -0.75 -7.30 -2.97
C VAL A 13 0.00 -6.80 -1.74
N GLY A 14 0.20 -7.68 -0.76
CA GLY A 14 0.82 -7.30 0.51
C GLY A 14 1.04 -8.47 1.47
N ASP A 15 1.42 -8.13 2.70
CA ASP A 15 1.72 -9.09 3.78
C ASP A 15 2.81 -10.13 3.45
N GLY A 16 3.72 -9.79 2.53
CA GLY A 16 4.87 -10.63 2.18
C GLY A 16 6.15 -9.84 1.95
N PRO A 17 7.31 -10.51 1.79
CA PRO A 17 8.60 -9.86 1.64
C PRO A 17 8.62 -8.87 0.48
N GLY A 18 9.07 -7.64 0.75
CA GLY A 18 9.11 -6.56 -0.25
C GLY A 18 7.76 -5.92 -0.58
N GLU A 19 6.67 -6.36 0.03
CA GLU A 19 5.33 -5.80 -0.15
C GLU A 19 4.85 -5.02 1.08
N GLN A 20 3.83 -4.19 0.89
CA GLN A 20 3.28 -3.38 1.98
C GLN A 20 2.46 -4.26 2.94
N PRO A 21 2.50 -3.99 4.26
CA PRO A 21 1.64 -4.69 5.21
C PRO A 21 0.17 -4.28 5.01
N LEU A 22 -0.76 -5.20 5.23
CA LEU A 22 -2.21 -5.04 5.08
C LEU A 22 -2.97 -5.28 6.40
N PRO A 23 -2.57 -4.63 7.52
CA PRO A 23 -3.19 -4.87 8.81
C PRO A 23 -4.68 -4.48 8.78
N GLY A 24 -5.52 -5.33 9.34
CA GLY A 24 -6.96 -5.11 9.43
C GLY A 24 -7.77 -5.40 8.16
N LEU A 25 -7.12 -5.73 7.03
CA LEU A 25 -7.81 -6.20 5.82
C LEU A 25 -8.04 -7.71 5.88
N ALA A 26 -9.01 -8.13 6.69
CA ALA A 26 -9.40 -9.53 6.85
C ALA A 26 -10.31 -9.99 5.70
N ALA A 27 -10.07 -11.19 5.17
CA ALA A 27 -10.92 -11.81 4.16
C ALA A 27 -12.37 -11.98 4.67
N GLY A 28 -13.35 -11.65 3.83
CA GLY A 28 -14.77 -11.63 4.21
C GLY A 28 -15.18 -10.41 5.06
N GLY A 29 -14.22 -9.58 5.48
CA GLY A 29 -14.46 -8.34 6.19
C GLY A 29 -14.80 -7.17 5.27
N GLY A 30 -15.00 -6.00 5.88
CA GLY A 30 -15.20 -4.74 5.17
C GLY A 30 -14.01 -3.80 5.33
N ALA A 31 -13.81 -2.93 4.35
CA ALA A 31 -12.84 -1.83 4.39
C ALA A 31 -13.49 -0.52 3.97
N GLU A 32 -13.03 0.60 4.52
CA GLU A 32 -13.31 1.93 3.99
C GLU A 32 -12.15 2.36 3.09
N VAL A 33 -12.45 2.66 1.83
CA VAL A 33 -11.48 3.10 0.84
C VAL A 33 -11.65 4.59 0.60
N THR A 34 -10.61 5.36 0.87
CA THR A 34 -10.54 6.79 0.51
C THR A 34 -9.59 6.97 -0.68
N VAL A 35 -10.13 7.40 -1.82
CA VAL A 35 -9.36 7.71 -3.03
C VAL A 35 -8.96 9.18 -3.01
N ARG A 36 -7.69 9.45 -3.31
CA ARG A 36 -7.12 10.81 -3.36
C ARG A 36 -6.71 11.17 -4.78
N SER A 37 -6.78 12.46 -5.11
CA SER A 37 -6.21 13.01 -6.33
C SER A 37 -4.72 12.72 -6.36
N LYS A 38 -4.25 12.17 -7.48
CA LYS A 38 -2.85 11.86 -7.72
C LYS A 38 -1.96 13.10 -7.59
N ASP A 39 -2.37 14.20 -8.22
CA ASP A 39 -1.50 15.38 -8.37
C ASP A 39 -1.64 16.35 -7.21
N LYS A 40 -2.85 16.51 -6.68
CA LYS A 40 -3.14 17.50 -5.62
C LYS A 40 -3.19 16.89 -4.23
N GLY A 41 -3.27 15.57 -4.12
CA GLY A 41 -3.47 14.88 -2.85
C GLY A 41 -4.81 15.18 -2.16
N VAL A 42 -5.75 15.92 -2.77
CA VAL A 42 -7.05 16.15 -2.14
C VAL A 42 -7.83 14.83 -2.08
N ARG A 43 -8.66 14.62 -1.05
CA ARG A 43 -9.58 13.47 -1.02
C ARG A 43 -10.68 13.70 -2.06
N LEU A 44 -11.01 12.67 -2.82
CA LEU A 44 -12.03 12.74 -3.86
C LEU A 44 -13.29 12.00 -3.45
N VAL A 45 -13.14 10.73 -3.07
CA VAL A 45 -14.27 9.87 -2.72
C VAL A 45 -13.87 8.88 -1.65
N SER A 46 -14.80 8.62 -0.71
CA SER A 46 -14.71 7.53 0.24
C SER A 46 -15.88 6.57 0.04
N PHE A 47 -15.64 5.26 0.12
CA PHE A 47 -16.69 4.23 -0.02
C PHE A 47 -16.36 2.98 0.78
N ARG A 48 -17.39 2.16 1.05
CA ARG A 48 -17.19 0.84 1.68
C ARG A 48 -16.92 -0.22 0.62
N ALA A 49 -16.06 -1.17 0.94
CA ALA A 49 -15.74 -2.30 0.08
C ALA A 49 -15.66 -3.61 0.88
N ALA A 50 -16.13 -4.70 0.28
CA ALA A 50 -15.90 -6.05 0.80
C ALA A 50 -14.47 -6.50 0.47
N VAL A 51 -13.79 -7.10 1.43
CA VAL A 51 -12.43 -7.63 1.28
C VAL A 51 -12.52 -9.09 0.84
N VAL A 52 -12.08 -9.38 -0.38
CA VAL A 52 -11.99 -10.74 -0.91
C VAL A 52 -10.53 -11.12 -1.04
N GLU A 53 -10.11 -12.20 -0.40
CA GLU A 53 -8.78 -12.77 -0.62
C GLU A 53 -8.85 -13.77 -1.76
N LEU A 54 -7.96 -13.63 -2.74
CA LEU A 54 -7.91 -14.47 -3.93
C LEU A 54 -6.96 -15.64 -3.65
N ALA A 55 -7.45 -16.87 -3.83
CA ALA A 55 -6.64 -18.06 -3.64
C ALA A 55 -5.57 -18.17 -4.75
N ALA A 56 -4.31 -18.38 -4.38
CA ALA A 56 -3.22 -18.52 -5.33
C ALA A 56 -3.49 -19.63 -6.37
N GLY A 57 -3.23 -19.34 -7.64
CA GLY A 57 -3.49 -20.25 -8.77
C GLY A 57 -4.97 -20.42 -9.14
N SER A 58 -5.88 -19.65 -8.52
CA SER A 58 -7.26 -19.55 -9.03
C SER A 58 -7.33 -18.61 -10.23
N PRO A 59 -8.30 -18.77 -11.16
CA PRO A 59 -8.42 -17.89 -12.31
C PRO A 59 -8.52 -16.40 -11.95
N ALA A 60 -9.26 -16.07 -10.89
CA ALA A 60 -9.39 -14.70 -10.40
C ALA A 60 -8.08 -14.15 -9.85
N TRP A 61 -7.26 -15.00 -9.23
CA TRP A 61 -5.93 -14.63 -8.75
C TRP A 61 -4.97 -14.40 -9.91
N ASP A 62 -4.97 -15.28 -10.92
CA ASP A 62 -4.09 -15.15 -12.09
C ASP A 62 -4.36 -13.85 -12.85
N GLU A 63 -5.64 -13.50 -13.05
CA GLU A 63 -6.07 -12.24 -13.65
C GLU A 63 -5.57 -11.04 -12.83
N ALA A 64 -5.83 -11.05 -11.52
CA ALA A 64 -5.43 -9.96 -10.65
C ALA A 64 -3.91 -9.77 -10.62
N VAL A 65 -3.16 -10.88 -10.59
CA VAL A 65 -1.69 -10.87 -10.56
C VAL A 65 -1.10 -10.40 -11.89
N ALA A 66 -1.71 -10.74 -13.02
CA ALA A 66 -1.28 -10.21 -14.32
C ALA A 66 -1.34 -8.67 -14.34
N GLU A 67 -2.45 -8.09 -13.86
CA GLU A 67 -2.61 -6.63 -13.76
C GLU A 67 -1.64 -6.00 -12.76
N LEU A 68 -1.50 -6.60 -11.57
CA LEU A 68 -0.58 -6.11 -10.55
C LEU A 68 0.88 -6.17 -11.06
N LYS A 69 1.31 -7.30 -11.65
CA LYS A 69 2.66 -7.45 -12.24
C LYS A 69 2.89 -6.41 -13.32
N GLY A 70 1.94 -6.21 -14.23
CA GLY A 70 2.04 -5.23 -15.32
C GLY A 70 2.26 -3.79 -14.85
N LYS A 71 1.80 -3.44 -13.64
CA LYS A 71 2.01 -2.10 -13.05
C LYS A 71 3.22 -2.02 -12.12
N ARG A 72 3.93 -3.11 -11.84
CA ARG A 72 5.06 -3.17 -10.91
C ARG A 72 6.41 -2.97 -11.62
N LEU A 73 6.63 -1.76 -12.13
CA LEU A 73 7.79 -1.43 -12.97
C LEU A 73 9.17 -1.53 -12.28
N ASN A 74 9.20 -1.61 -10.95
CA ASN A 74 10.43 -1.63 -10.15
C ASN A 74 10.66 -2.97 -9.42
N ALA A 75 10.01 -4.06 -9.84
CA ALA A 75 10.24 -5.38 -9.25
C ALA A 75 11.63 -5.91 -9.68
N PRO A 76 12.54 -6.23 -8.74
CA PRO A 76 13.85 -6.80 -9.09
C PRO A 76 13.73 -8.22 -9.66
N ASP A 77 12.61 -8.88 -9.38
CA ASP A 77 12.28 -10.25 -9.73
C ASP A 77 11.09 -10.30 -10.70
N ALA A 78 10.96 -9.34 -11.63
CA ALA A 78 9.77 -9.15 -12.47
C ALA A 78 9.25 -10.43 -13.14
N GLU A 79 10.14 -11.31 -13.60
CA GLU A 79 9.73 -12.59 -14.20
C GLU A 79 9.12 -13.55 -13.19
N THR A 80 9.73 -13.66 -12.01
CA THR A 80 9.35 -14.64 -10.97
C THR A 80 8.49 -14.06 -9.83
N VAL A 81 8.03 -12.82 -10.01
CA VAL A 81 7.22 -12.10 -9.01
C VAL A 81 5.89 -12.80 -8.71
N PRO A 82 5.17 -13.39 -9.70
CA PRO A 82 3.93 -14.12 -9.43
C PRO A 82 4.15 -15.32 -8.50
N GLU A 83 5.21 -16.09 -8.71
CA GLU A 83 5.52 -17.27 -7.90
C GLU A 83 5.87 -16.87 -6.47
N ARG A 84 6.58 -15.76 -6.28
CA ARG A 84 6.85 -15.22 -4.93
C ARG A 84 5.55 -14.77 -4.27
N TRP A 85 4.71 -14.02 -4.98
CA TRP A 85 3.43 -13.56 -4.45
C TRP A 85 2.51 -14.73 -4.06
N ALA A 86 2.46 -15.79 -4.85
CA ALA A 86 1.69 -16.99 -4.55
C ALA A 86 2.15 -17.69 -3.25
N ARG A 87 3.45 -17.70 -2.98
CA ARG A 87 4.04 -18.39 -1.82
C ARG A 87 4.01 -17.58 -0.54
N GLU A 88 4.16 -16.27 -0.65
CA GLU A 88 4.55 -15.43 0.49
C GLU A 88 3.68 -14.18 0.67
N CYS A 89 2.75 -13.89 -0.24
CA CYS A 89 1.93 -12.67 -0.18
C CYS A 89 0.44 -13.00 -0.21
N ARG A 90 -0.36 -12.04 0.23
CA ARG A 90 -1.82 -12.03 0.06
C ARG A 90 -2.17 -11.16 -1.14
N VAL A 91 -3.09 -11.65 -1.97
CA VAL A 91 -3.68 -10.86 -3.07
C VAL A 91 -5.13 -10.62 -2.72
N LEU A 92 -5.51 -9.35 -2.57
CA LEU A 92 -6.84 -8.95 -2.16
C LEU A 92 -7.56 -8.18 -3.27
N ARG A 93 -8.86 -8.43 -3.41
CA ARG A 93 -9.80 -7.66 -4.21
C ARG A 93 -10.79 -6.97 -3.27
N LEU A 94 -10.75 -5.64 -3.25
CA LEU A 94 -11.72 -4.82 -2.53
C LEU A 94 -12.87 -4.47 -3.49
N VAL A 95 -14.02 -5.07 -3.26
CA VAL A 95 -15.22 -4.91 -4.10
C VAL A 95 -16.08 -3.79 -3.52
N PRO A 96 -16.28 -2.65 -4.20
CA PRO A 96 -17.13 -1.57 -3.70
C PRO A 96 -18.56 -2.03 -3.44
N SER A 97 -19.13 -1.62 -2.30
CA SER A 97 -20.54 -1.81 -1.97
C SER A 97 -21.37 -0.70 -2.62
N TYR A 98 -21.65 -0.83 -3.93
CA TYR A 98 -22.28 0.24 -4.72
C TYR A 98 -23.64 0.70 -4.17
N GLU A 99 -24.44 -0.21 -3.61
CA GLU A 99 -25.73 0.13 -3.00
C GLU A 99 -25.63 1.08 -1.80
N ALA A 100 -24.47 1.09 -1.11
CA ALA A 100 -24.23 1.96 0.04
C ALA A 100 -23.79 3.37 -0.37
N GLY A 101 -23.51 3.59 -1.66
CA GLY A 101 -23.04 4.87 -2.19
C GLY A 101 -21.68 5.31 -1.63
N THR A 102 -21.43 6.61 -1.72
CA THR A 102 -20.22 7.24 -1.19
C THR A 102 -20.45 7.72 0.24
N LEU A 103 -19.35 7.80 1.01
CA LEU A 103 -19.34 8.32 2.37
C LEU A 103 -19.12 9.83 2.36
N PRO A 104 -19.67 10.56 3.35
CA PRO A 104 -19.41 11.98 3.51
C PRO A 104 -17.92 12.24 3.74
N VAL A 105 -17.45 13.44 3.36
CA VAL A 105 -16.07 13.84 3.61
C VAL A 105 -15.84 13.98 5.11
N PRO A 106 -14.86 13.29 5.72
CA PRO A 106 -14.60 13.37 7.15
C PRO A 106 -14.00 14.73 7.54
N ASP A 107 -14.45 15.28 8.67
CA ASP A 107 -13.97 16.57 9.20
C ASP A 107 -12.53 16.52 9.76
N SER A 108 -12.01 15.32 10.06
CA SER A 108 -10.66 15.12 10.60
C SER A 108 -9.62 14.81 9.51
N SER A 109 -8.34 14.99 9.86
CA SER A 109 -7.21 14.77 8.95
C SER A 109 -7.01 13.30 8.53
N LEU A 110 -7.55 12.33 9.29
CA LEU A 110 -7.33 10.87 9.09
C LEU A 110 -5.86 10.47 8.84
N ALA A 111 -4.91 11.36 9.12
CA ALA A 111 -3.50 11.11 8.93
C ALA A 111 -3.07 10.11 10.00
N ALA A 112 -2.69 8.91 9.57
CA ALA A 112 -2.03 7.96 10.45
C ALA A 112 -0.57 8.39 10.64
N PRO A 113 0.00 8.27 11.85
CA PRO A 113 1.44 8.39 12.04
C PRO A 113 2.15 7.34 11.17
N PRO A 114 3.33 7.65 10.60
CA PRO A 114 4.09 6.67 9.86
C PRO A 114 4.43 5.45 10.75
N PRO A 115 4.42 4.23 10.21
CA PRO A 115 4.83 3.05 10.97
C PRO A 115 6.23 3.21 11.57
N PRO A 116 6.49 2.67 12.78
CA PRO A 116 7.82 2.68 13.37
C PRO A 116 8.85 2.05 12.42
N SER A 117 9.93 2.77 12.14
CA SER A 117 11.00 2.29 11.29
C SER A 117 12.35 2.86 11.73
N PRO A 118 13.45 2.10 11.62
CA PRO A 118 14.81 2.64 11.84
C PRO A 118 15.16 3.75 10.85
N ALA A 119 14.45 3.85 9.72
CA ALA A 119 14.62 4.91 8.73
C ALA A 119 13.90 6.23 9.12
N SER A 120 13.26 6.29 10.30
CA SER A 120 12.63 7.53 10.77
C SER A 120 13.67 8.45 11.42
N THR A 121 13.98 9.58 10.77
CA THR A 121 14.67 10.69 11.44
C THR A 121 13.68 11.43 12.32
N ARG A 122 13.63 11.09 13.62
CA ARG A 122 12.78 11.74 14.65
C ARG A 122 13.19 13.18 15.00
N VAL A 123 13.75 13.91 14.05
CA VAL A 123 14.13 15.31 14.25
C VAL A 123 13.57 16.13 13.11
N THR A 124 12.85 17.19 13.45
CA THR A 124 12.18 18.13 12.52
C THR A 124 13.12 18.65 11.43
N ARG A 125 14.42 18.67 11.70
CA ARG A 125 15.47 19.02 10.75
C ARG A 125 16.72 18.19 11.02
N PRO A 126 16.94 17.06 10.30
CA PRO A 126 18.18 16.32 10.44
C PRO A 126 19.37 17.18 10.03
N ALA A 127 20.51 16.98 10.68
CA ALA A 127 21.74 17.67 10.28
C ALA A 127 22.08 17.27 8.83
N PRO A 128 22.53 18.22 7.98
CA PRO A 128 22.87 17.91 6.60
C PRO A 128 24.05 16.94 6.54
N LEU A 129 24.11 16.13 5.49
CA LEU A 129 25.09 15.05 5.32
C LEU A 129 26.55 15.48 5.60
N PRO A 130 27.04 16.67 5.16
CA PRO A 130 28.38 17.13 5.50
C PRO A 130 28.62 17.26 7.01
N LYS A 131 27.64 17.73 7.78
CA LYS A 131 27.75 17.87 9.24
C LYS A 131 27.77 16.51 9.95
N LEU A 132 27.04 15.53 9.42
CA LEU A 132 27.02 14.16 9.95
C LEU A 132 28.32 13.39 9.66
N LEU A 133 28.87 13.55 8.46
CA LEU A 133 30.08 12.84 8.01
C LEU A 133 31.38 13.52 8.47
N LEU A 134 31.44 14.86 8.42
CA LEU A 134 32.67 15.62 8.67
C LEU A 134 32.74 16.16 10.11
N GLY A 135 31.63 16.15 10.85
CA GLY A 135 31.56 16.69 12.22
C GLY A 135 32.10 15.76 13.32
N ARG A 136 32.24 14.45 13.05
CA ARG A 136 32.69 13.46 14.04
C ARG A 136 34.18 13.51 14.38
N GLY A 137 34.99 14.27 13.62
CA GLY A 137 36.43 14.43 13.83
C GLY A 137 36.85 15.63 14.69
N ARG A 138 35.91 16.45 15.19
CA ARG A 138 36.20 17.61 16.05
C ARG A 138 35.91 17.33 17.53
N LYS A 139 36.51 16.27 18.09
CA LYS A 139 36.89 16.28 19.50
C LYS A 139 38.42 16.28 19.55
N LYS A 140 38.98 17.50 19.59
CA LYS A 140 40.39 17.69 19.98
C LYS A 140 40.47 17.74 21.50
N LYS A 141 41.58 17.17 21.98
CA LYS A 141 42.16 17.10 23.33
C LYS A 141 41.75 18.20 24.29
#